data_AF-A0A131Z8V4-F1
#
_entry.id   AF-A0A131Z8V4-F1
#
_cell.length_a   1.000
_cell.length_b   1.000
_cell.length_c   1.000
_cell.angle_alpha   90.00
_cell.angle_beta   90.00
_cell.angle_gamma   90.00
#
_symmetry.space_group_name_H-M   'P 1'
#
loop_
_entity.id
_entity.type
_entity.pdbx_description
1 polymer ?
#
loop_
_entity_poly.entity_id
_entity_poly.type
_entity_poly.pdbx_seq_one_letter_code
_entity_poly.pdbx_strand_id
1 'polypeptide(L)'
;SFISAHTWVIQENFQPAMTCWPHQKGTSLCCLDCGKTHTMKTLCYLLLLANFWVMCFCNKGPGYGVTHDYSLMGKRVRNLLQRTEYIRVADGMYSRRDYPRCVRSHFHDTTMSGFKHALSYIPMTPPGSKGNTERIYRKTLFKVKPEKPPLLVVKAYVDNFQKRILKKKDYTNLDLAVSGRYNILHAENDCFVVATMQQYNVPPKRNITALGISGNSQCLLWRRAAGTVEEHKACISAFTKICRTYKGHETMYKKETCA
;
A
#
# COMPACT_ATOMS: atom_id res chain seq x y z
N SER A 1 -39.78 77.02 -35.30
CA SER A 1 -40.23 77.22 -33.90
C SER A 1 -39.86 75.99 -33.10
N PHE A 2 -39.20 76.19 -31.95
CA PHE A 2 -38.87 75.16 -30.96
C PHE A 2 -40.13 74.36 -30.54
N ILE A 3 -39.99 73.07 -30.21
CA ILE A 3 -39.87 72.52 -28.84
C ILE A 3 -39.76 70.98 -28.89
N SER A 4 -38.91 70.48 -27.98
CA SER A 4 -38.55 69.11 -27.57
C SER A 4 -39.71 68.24 -27.06
N ALA A 5 -39.60 66.90 -27.20
CA ALA A 5 -39.43 65.97 -26.05
C ALA A 5 -39.79 64.49 -26.34
N HIS A 6 -38.82 63.63 -25.98
CA HIS A 6 -38.91 62.29 -25.38
C HIS A 6 -39.36 61.02 -26.15
N THR A 7 -38.31 60.25 -26.52
CA THR A 7 -38.01 58.83 -26.20
C THR A 7 -39.09 57.75 -26.37
N TRP A 8 -38.81 56.74 -27.21
CA TRP A 8 -38.89 55.30 -26.90
C TRP A 8 -37.92 54.50 -27.80
N VAL A 9 -37.31 53.47 -27.21
CA VAL A 9 -36.20 52.66 -27.72
C VAL A 9 -36.70 51.36 -28.37
N ILE A 10 -35.89 50.92 -29.34
CA ILE A 10 -35.89 49.73 -30.22
C ILE A 10 -36.08 48.39 -29.49
N GLN A 11 -36.75 47.44 -30.15
CA GLN A 11 -36.57 46.01 -29.89
C GLN A 11 -36.69 45.21 -31.21
N GLU A 12 -35.57 44.77 -31.77
CA GLU A 12 -35.53 43.68 -32.77
C GLU A 12 -34.57 42.57 -32.32
N ASN A 13 -35.04 41.35 -32.52
CA ASN A 13 -34.53 40.07 -32.04
C ASN A 13 -33.21 39.65 -32.71
N PHE A 14 -32.30 39.05 -31.93
CA PHE A 14 -31.18 38.24 -32.45
C PHE A 14 -31.14 36.91 -31.69
N GLN A 15 -31.35 35.80 -32.40
CA GLN A 15 -31.04 34.43 -31.92
C GLN A 15 -29.65 34.03 -32.46
N PRO A 16 -28.73 33.48 -31.64
CA PRO A 16 -27.50 32.90 -32.14
C PRO A 16 -27.68 31.43 -32.52
N ALA A 17 -27.17 31.04 -33.70
CA ALA A 17 -27.11 29.67 -34.19
C ALA A 17 -25.98 28.88 -33.51
N MET A 18 -26.25 27.63 -33.09
CA MET A 18 -25.25 26.69 -32.55
C MET A 18 -24.69 25.80 -33.66
N THR A 19 -23.37 25.68 -33.75
CA THR A 19 -22.69 24.65 -34.56
C THR A 19 -21.92 23.68 -33.66
N CYS A 20 -22.23 22.39 -33.78
CA CYS A 20 -21.59 21.30 -33.02
C CYS A 20 -20.68 20.47 -33.94
N TRP A 21 -19.47 20.17 -33.50
CA TRP A 21 -18.56 19.23 -34.17
C TRP A 21 -18.51 17.88 -33.42
N PRO A 22 -18.56 16.73 -34.10
CA PRO A 22 -18.51 15.43 -33.44
C PRO A 22 -17.07 15.07 -33.08
N HIS A 23 -16.83 14.74 -31.80
CA HIS A 23 -15.58 14.13 -31.34
C HIS A 23 -15.87 12.71 -30.81
N GLN A 24 -15.09 11.72 -31.26
CA GLN A 24 -15.21 10.35 -30.76
C GLN A 24 -14.88 10.30 -29.27
N LYS A 25 -15.74 9.60 -28.51
CA LYS A 25 -15.81 9.45 -27.04
C LYS A 25 -16.52 10.58 -26.29
N GLY A 26 -17.81 10.74 -26.58
CA GLY A 26 -18.83 10.95 -25.54
C GLY A 26 -18.87 12.28 -24.79
N THR A 27 -18.16 13.32 -25.22
CA THR A 27 -18.31 14.67 -24.67
C THR A 27 -18.50 15.66 -25.82
N SER A 28 -19.71 16.22 -25.95
CA SER A 28 -19.96 17.37 -26.81
C SER A 28 -19.62 18.66 -26.05
N LEU A 29 -18.64 19.42 -26.53
CA LEU A 29 -18.39 20.78 -26.05
C LEU A 29 -19.20 21.74 -26.93
N CYS A 30 -20.20 22.41 -26.36
CA CYS A 30 -20.88 23.52 -27.03
C CYS A 30 -20.24 24.83 -26.55
N CYS A 31 -19.62 25.58 -27.45
CA CYS A 31 -19.16 26.94 -27.16
C CYS A 31 -20.27 27.93 -27.50
N LEU A 32 -20.70 28.73 -26.51
CA LEU A 32 -21.54 29.90 -26.73
C LEU A 32 -20.68 31.04 -27.29
N ASP A 33 -21.03 31.54 -28.47
CA ASP A 33 -20.34 32.66 -29.09
C ASP A 33 -20.80 33.97 -28.40
N CYS A 34 -20.00 34.46 -27.45
CA CYS A 34 -20.30 35.68 -26.70
C CYS A 34 -19.84 36.91 -27.50
N GLY A 35 -20.80 37.69 -27.98
CA GLY A 35 -20.60 38.95 -28.71
C GLY A 35 -19.75 39.99 -27.95
N LYS A 36 -19.01 40.78 -28.73
CA LYS A 36 -18.04 41.80 -28.30
C LYS A 36 -18.71 42.98 -27.60
N THR A 37 -18.71 43.01 -26.27
CA THR A 37 -18.69 44.26 -25.48
C THR A 37 -17.86 44.08 -24.21
N HIS A 38 -17.00 45.06 -23.90
CA HIS A 38 -15.92 44.92 -22.92
C HIS A 38 -16.39 44.76 -21.46
N THR A 39 -17.64 45.08 -21.14
CA THR A 39 -18.22 44.98 -19.79
C THR A 39 -18.85 43.61 -19.48
N MET A 40 -19.20 42.80 -20.49
CA MET A 40 -19.70 41.43 -20.30
C MET A 40 -18.60 40.39 -20.06
N LYS A 41 -17.34 40.69 -20.41
CA LYS A 41 -16.22 39.75 -20.22
C LYS A 41 -15.96 39.46 -18.74
N THR A 42 -16.02 40.46 -17.87
CA THR A 42 -15.73 40.31 -16.44
C THR A 42 -16.80 39.50 -15.72
N LEU A 43 -18.07 39.69 -16.07
CA LEU A 43 -19.20 38.90 -15.57
C LEU A 43 -19.15 37.45 -16.08
N CYS A 44 -18.76 37.24 -17.33
CA CYS A 44 -18.60 35.90 -17.90
C CYS A 44 -17.40 35.16 -17.26
N TYR A 45 -16.30 35.85 -16.96
CA TYR A 45 -15.16 35.28 -16.23
C TYR A 45 -15.51 34.94 -14.77
N LEU A 46 -16.28 35.76 -14.08
CA LEU A 46 -16.73 35.49 -12.71
C LEU A 46 -17.71 34.30 -12.64
N LEU A 47 -18.62 34.19 -13.63
CA LEU A 47 -19.53 33.05 -13.75
C LEU A 47 -18.79 31.75 -14.16
N LEU A 48 -17.76 31.84 -14.99
CA LEU A 48 -16.90 30.69 -15.32
C LEU A 48 -16.07 30.23 -14.11
N LEU A 49 -15.54 31.15 -13.30
CA LEU A 49 -14.80 30.82 -12.08
C LEU A 49 -15.71 30.22 -10.98
N ALA A 50 -16.94 30.74 -10.83
CA ALA A 50 -17.94 30.18 -9.92
C ALA A 50 -18.37 28.76 -10.32
N ASN A 51 -18.51 28.49 -11.62
CA ASN A 51 -18.81 27.15 -12.12
C ASN A 51 -17.58 26.20 -12.09
N PHE A 52 -16.35 26.72 -12.14
CA PHE A 52 -15.15 25.92 -11.93
C PHE A 52 -15.04 25.40 -10.49
N TRP A 53 -15.53 26.16 -9.52
CA TRP A 53 -15.60 25.71 -8.12
C TRP A 53 -16.69 24.65 -7.89
N VAL A 54 -17.81 24.72 -8.62
CA VAL A 54 -18.90 23.72 -8.50
C VAL A 54 -18.57 22.42 -9.27
N MET A 55 -17.86 22.51 -10.40
CA MET A 55 -17.46 21.34 -11.20
C MET A 55 -16.29 20.54 -10.61
N CYS A 56 -15.52 21.12 -9.68
CA CYS A 56 -14.45 20.40 -8.98
C CYS A 56 -14.93 19.55 -7.79
N PHE A 57 -16.19 19.65 -7.35
CA PHE A 57 -16.66 18.94 -6.15
C PHE A 57 -17.70 17.84 -6.36
N CYS A 58 -18.22 17.62 -7.57
CA CYS A 58 -19.28 16.62 -7.79
C CYS A 58 -19.10 15.72 -9.01
N ASN A 59 -17.94 15.06 -9.12
CA ASN A 59 -17.80 13.86 -9.97
C ASN A 59 -17.12 12.70 -9.22
N LYS A 60 -17.74 12.27 -8.11
CA LYS A 60 -17.56 10.90 -7.61
C LYS A 60 -18.66 10.02 -8.20
N GLY A 61 -18.48 9.65 -9.46
CA GLY A 61 -19.13 8.46 -9.99
C GLY A 61 -18.77 7.22 -9.14
N PRO A 62 -19.55 6.14 -9.19
CA PRO A 62 -19.43 4.99 -8.27
C PRO A 62 -18.18 4.11 -8.49
N GLY A 63 -17.08 4.66 -8.99
CA GLY A 63 -15.79 3.97 -9.22
C GLY A 63 -14.68 4.25 -8.20
N TYR A 64 -14.94 5.01 -7.12
CA TYR A 64 -13.91 5.55 -6.20
C TYR A 64 -13.82 4.87 -4.82
N GLY A 65 -14.21 3.60 -4.69
CA GLY A 65 -14.13 2.87 -3.40
C GLY A 65 -12.78 2.19 -3.14
N VAL A 66 -12.18 1.58 -4.17
CA VAL A 66 -11.10 0.58 -3.98
C VAL A 66 -9.70 1.19 -4.04
N THR A 67 -9.52 2.32 -4.74
CA THR A 67 -8.18 2.95 -4.93
C THR A 67 -7.75 3.83 -3.75
N HIS A 68 -8.69 4.47 -3.07
CA HIS A 68 -8.40 5.29 -1.90
C HIS A 68 -7.90 4.42 -0.72
N ASP A 69 -8.50 3.24 -0.56
CA ASP A 69 -8.17 2.31 0.52
C ASP A 69 -6.73 1.80 0.41
N TYR A 70 -6.29 1.38 -0.78
CA TYR A 70 -4.91 0.93 -1.00
C TYR A 70 -3.85 2.01 -0.75
N SER A 71 -4.11 3.26 -1.14
CA SER A 71 -3.18 4.37 -0.85
C SER A 71 -3.04 4.59 0.66
N LEU A 72 -4.16 4.54 1.39
CA LEU A 72 -4.21 4.67 2.84
C LEU A 72 -3.49 3.50 3.53
N MET A 73 -3.71 2.26 3.09
CA MET A 73 -3.01 1.09 3.60
C MET A 73 -1.50 1.22 3.45
N GLY A 74 -1.03 1.60 2.27
CA GLY A 74 0.40 1.85 2.04
C GLY A 74 0.96 2.94 2.95
N LYS A 75 0.20 4.02 3.20
CA LYS A 75 0.57 5.09 4.13
C LYS A 75 0.65 4.59 5.58
N ARG A 76 -0.34 3.83 6.04
CA ARG A 76 -0.36 3.24 7.40
C ARG A 76 0.84 2.33 7.64
N VAL A 77 1.16 1.44 6.69
CA VAL A 77 2.35 0.57 6.80
C VAL A 77 3.65 1.39 6.84
N ARG A 78 3.80 2.41 5.98
CA ARG A 78 4.97 3.30 6.02
C ARG A 78 5.12 3.98 7.39
N ASN A 79 4.04 4.56 7.91
CA ASN A 79 4.05 5.22 9.21
C ASN A 79 4.44 4.25 10.34
N LEU A 80 3.91 3.01 10.31
CA LEU A 80 4.26 2.01 11.32
C LEU A 80 5.73 1.58 11.23
N LEU A 81 6.27 1.42 10.02
CA LEU A 81 7.68 1.07 9.80
C LEU A 81 8.65 2.17 10.26
N GLN A 82 8.23 3.43 10.35
CA GLN A 82 9.06 4.54 10.79
C GLN A 82 8.99 4.80 12.31
N ARG A 83 8.18 4.03 13.05
CA ARG A 83 8.13 4.18 14.52
C ARG A 83 9.40 3.65 15.17
N THR A 84 9.81 4.30 16.25
CA THR A 84 10.95 3.88 17.08
C THR A 84 10.64 2.63 17.91
N GLU A 85 9.38 2.36 18.19
CA GLU A 85 8.98 1.14 18.89
C GLU A 85 9.22 -0.11 18.04
N TYR A 86 9.50 -1.25 18.69
CA TYR A 86 9.58 -2.51 17.98
C TYR A 86 8.24 -2.85 17.33
N ILE A 87 8.32 -3.34 16.09
CA ILE A 87 7.25 -4.11 15.46
C ILE A 87 7.62 -5.59 15.50
N ARG A 88 6.61 -6.47 15.55
CA ARG A 88 6.80 -7.92 15.60
C ARG A 88 5.78 -8.63 14.73
N VAL A 89 6.16 -9.82 14.27
CA VAL A 89 5.18 -10.78 13.76
C VAL A 89 4.45 -11.36 14.96
N ALA A 90 3.17 -11.06 15.08
CA ALA A 90 2.31 -11.61 16.12
C ALA A 90 1.86 -13.02 15.76
N ASP A 91 1.41 -13.18 14.51
CA ASP A 91 0.86 -14.42 13.99
C ASP A 91 1.36 -14.61 12.57
N GLY A 92 1.60 -15.85 12.18
CA GLY A 92 2.07 -16.15 10.85
C GLY A 92 1.74 -17.56 10.38
N MET A 93 1.52 -17.67 9.08
CA MET A 93 1.37 -18.91 8.34
C MET A 93 2.60 -19.10 7.43
N TYR A 94 3.29 -20.22 7.58
CA TYR A 94 4.56 -20.51 6.92
C TYR A 94 4.48 -21.79 6.09
N SER A 95 5.10 -21.81 4.92
CA SER A 95 5.05 -22.96 4.01
C SER A 95 5.89 -24.16 4.48
N ARG A 96 6.91 -23.94 5.32
CA ARG A 96 7.88 -24.95 5.78
C ARG A 96 8.01 -24.95 7.30
N ARG A 97 8.41 -26.10 7.86
CA ARG A 97 8.58 -26.35 9.31
C ARG A 97 9.74 -25.58 9.96
N ASP A 98 10.72 -25.14 9.18
CA ASP A 98 11.88 -24.38 9.65
C ASP A 98 11.60 -22.86 9.67
N TYR A 99 10.43 -22.47 10.15
CA TYR A 99 10.00 -21.06 10.16
C TYR A 99 10.71 -20.24 11.24
N PRO A 100 10.95 -18.94 11.01
CA PRO A 100 11.45 -18.06 12.06
C PRO A 100 10.37 -17.80 13.12
N ARG A 101 10.75 -17.86 14.38
CA ARG A 101 9.93 -17.47 15.54
C ARG A 101 10.39 -16.16 16.12
N CYS A 102 9.54 -15.52 16.92
CA CYS A 102 9.87 -14.31 17.68
C CYS A 102 10.46 -13.19 16.81
N VAL A 103 9.95 -13.07 15.58
CA VAL A 103 10.41 -12.09 14.60
C VAL A 103 10.04 -10.70 15.10
N ARG A 104 11.05 -9.85 15.28
CA ARG A 104 10.88 -8.44 15.65
C ARG A 104 11.83 -7.57 14.84
N SER A 105 11.43 -6.33 14.62
CA SER A 105 12.16 -5.37 13.82
C SER A 105 12.09 -4.00 14.49
N HIS A 106 13.20 -3.29 14.50
CA HIS A 106 13.31 -1.93 15.03
C HIS A 106 13.77 -1.00 13.92
N PHE A 107 13.10 0.14 13.77
CA PHE A 107 13.46 1.16 12.78
C PHE A 107 14.85 1.74 13.09
N HIS A 108 15.66 1.94 12.06
CA HIS A 108 16.98 2.54 12.22
C HIS A 108 17.07 3.88 11.49
N ASP A 109 16.71 3.91 10.21
CA ASP A 109 16.96 5.05 9.34
C ASP A 109 16.10 4.96 8.06
N THR A 110 15.84 6.08 7.41
CA THR A 110 15.15 6.14 6.10
C THR A 110 16.15 6.42 4.99
N THR A 111 16.09 5.64 3.91
CA THR A 111 16.88 5.89 2.70
C THR A 111 16.01 6.11 1.48
N MET A 112 16.62 6.55 0.38
CA MET A 112 15.97 6.59 -0.93
C MET A 112 15.40 5.24 -1.38
N SER A 113 15.93 4.12 -0.86
CA SER A 113 15.53 2.77 -1.26
C SER A 113 14.47 2.15 -0.36
N GLY A 114 14.21 2.70 0.83
CA GLY A 114 13.22 2.21 1.79
C GLY A 114 13.59 2.54 3.25
N PHE A 115 13.07 1.75 4.19
CA PHE A 115 13.32 1.89 5.63
C PHE A 115 14.33 0.85 6.07
N LYS A 116 15.44 1.28 6.66
CA LYS A 116 16.42 0.39 7.29
C LYS A 116 15.93 -0.01 8.67
N HIS A 117 16.05 -1.29 8.97
CA HIS A 117 15.70 -1.86 10.27
C HIS A 117 16.77 -2.84 10.76
N ALA A 118 16.81 -3.00 12.08
CA ALA A 118 17.44 -4.13 12.74
C ALA A 118 16.38 -5.21 13.01
N LEU A 119 16.35 -6.25 12.16
CA LEU A 119 15.45 -7.38 12.32
C LEU A 119 16.14 -8.49 13.10
N SER A 120 15.40 -9.16 13.98
CA SER A 120 15.88 -10.36 14.67
C SER A 120 14.81 -11.43 14.76
N TYR A 121 15.23 -12.69 14.83
CA TYR A 121 14.35 -13.85 14.97
C TYR A 121 15.08 -15.01 15.64
N ILE A 122 14.32 -16.01 16.12
CA ILE A 122 14.85 -17.27 16.64
C ILE A 122 14.51 -18.35 15.61
N PRO A 123 15.47 -19.14 15.10
CA PRO A 123 15.16 -20.21 14.15
C PRO A 123 14.29 -21.29 14.83
N MET A 124 13.27 -21.78 14.14
CA MET A 124 12.59 -23.00 14.58
C MET A 124 13.48 -24.20 14.30
N THR A 125 13.67 -25.03 15.32
CA THR A 125 14.43 -26.26 15.21
C THR A 125 13.46 -27.43 15.18
N PRO A 126 13.56 -28.32 14.17
CA PRO A 126 12.71 -29.49 14.11
C PRO A 126 12.88 -30.37 15.36
N PRO A 127 11.81 -31.07 15.80
CA PRO A 127 11.91 -32.07 16.86
C PRO A 127 13.03 -33.08 16.55
N GLY A 128 13.89 -33.37 17.53
CA GLY A 128 15.01 -34.32 17.39
C GLY A 128 16.35 -33.70 16.95
N SER A 129 16.41 -32.39 16.68
CA SER A 129 17.67 -31.67 16.46
C SER A 129 18.19 -31.02 17.75
N LYS A 130 19.52 -30.94 17.94
CA LYS A 130 20.12 -30.07 18.96
C LYS A 130 19.84 -28.63 18.56
N GLY A 131 18.75 -28.07 19.08
CA GLY A 131 18.19 -26.83 18.57
C GLY A 131 19.10 -25.64 18.85
N ASN A 132 19.40 -24.85 17.81
CA ASN A 132 19.89 -23.50 18.01
C ASN A 132 18.74 -22.61 18.50
N THR A 133 18.86 -22.10 19.72
CA THR A 133 17.91 -21.15 20.33
C THR A 133 18.40 -19.71 20.23
N GLU A 134 19.58 -19.49 19.67
CA GLU A 134 20.20 -18.17 19.58
C GLU A 134 19.41 -17.26 18.63
N ARG A 135 19.24 -16.01 19.06
CA ARG A 135 18.59 -14.98 18.27
C ARG A 135 19.52 -14.53 17.15
N ILE A 136 19.05 -14.68 15.92
CA ILE A 136 19.71 -14.24 14.70
C ILE A 136 19.35 -12.79 14.42
N TYR A 137 20.35 -11.96 14.09
CA TYR A 137 20.18 -10.54 13.74
C TYR A 137 20.51 -10.26 12.27
N ARG A 138 19.71 -9.41 11.62
CA ARG A 138 19.81 -9.06 10.21
C ARG A 138 19.59 -7.57 9.98
N LYS A 139 20.54 -6.95 9.27
CA LYS A 139 20.30 -5.64 8.64
C LYS A 139 19.23 -5.86 7.57
N THR A 140 18.14 -5.09 7.64
CA THR A 140 16.96 -5.32 6.81
C THR A 140 16.49 -4.03 6.15
N LEU A 141 16.11 -4.11 4.89
CA LEU A 141 15.47 -3.03 4.14
C LEU A 141 14.00 -3.38 3.87
N PHE A 142 13.09 -2.56 4.37
CA PHE A 142 11.66 -2.61 4.07
C PHE A 142 11.33 -1.57 2.99
N LYS A 143 10.64 -1.97 1.92
CA LYS A 143 10.19 -1.06 0.86
C LYS A 143 8.71 -1.26 0.58
N VAL A 144 7.92 -0.19 0.73
CA VAL A 144 6.49 -0.18 0.38
C VAL A 144 6.32 0.45 -0.99
N LYS A 145 5.76 -0.30 -1.94
CA LYS A 145 5.49 0.16 -3.31
C LYS A 145 4.01 0.47 -3.54
N PRO A 146 3.68 1.52 -4.31
CA PRO A 146 2.31 1.89 -4.65
C PRO A 146 1.74 1.00 -5.76
N GLU A 147 1.69 -0.31 -5.51
CA GLU A 147 1.02 -1.28 -6.37
C GLU A 147 -0.46 -1.44 -5.93
N LYS A 148 -1.28 -2.20 -6.68
CA LYS A 148 -2.67 -2.50 -6.33
C LYS A 148 -2.88 -4.02 -6.27
N PRO A 149 -2.91 -4.65 -5.08
CA PRO A 149 -2.72 -4.07 -3.74
C PRO A 149 -1.27 -3.55 -3.50
N PRO A 150 -1.04 -2.68 -2.50
CA PRO A 150 0.29 -2.18 -2.19
C PRO A 150 1.24 -3.33 -1.83
N LEU A 151 2.49 -3.22 -2.26
CA LEU A 151 3.48 -4.30 -2.08
C LEU A 151 4.50 -3.92 -1.01
N LEU A 152 4.69 -4.79 -0.03
CA LEU A 152 5.80 -4.77 0.92
C LEU A 152 6.93 -5.70 0.45
N VAL A 153 8.13 -5.15 0.27
CA VAL A 153 9.35 -5.91 -0.02
C VAL A 153 10.25 -5.87 1.20
N VAL A 154 10.62 -7.05 1.71
CA VAL A 154 11.53 -7.22 2.85
C VAL A 154 12.81 -7.89 2.36
N LYS A 155 13.94 -7.21 2.53
CA LYS A 155 15.27 -7.75 2.20
C LYS A 155 16.13 -7.77 3.46
N ALA A 156 16.27 -8.94 4.07
CA ALA A 156 17.13 -9.17 5.22
C ALA A 156 18.47 -9.72 4.73
N TYR A 157 19.58 -9.07 5.08
CA TYR A 157 20.89 -9.42 4.54
C TYR A 157 21.67 -10.34 5.48
N VAL A 158 22.27 -11.40 4.92
CA VAL A 158 23.21 -12.27 5.63
C VAL A 158 24.62 -11.69 5.51
N ASP A 159 25.29 -11.52 6.65
CA ASP A 159 26.67 -11.09 6.69
C ASP A 159 27.58 -12.06 5.93
N ASN A 160 28.53 -11.53 5.16
CA ASN A 160 29.50 -12.29 4.40
C ASN A 160 30.30 -13.28 5.27
N PHE A 161 30.57 -12.94 6.54
CA PHE A 161 31.23 -13.87 7.45
C PHE A 161 30.36 -15.12 7.71
N GLN A 162 29.07 -14.92 7.96
CA GLN A 162 28.14 -16.03 8.17
C GLN A 162 27.90 -16.85 6.89
N LYS A 163 28.05 -16.28 5.69
CA LYS A 163 28.02 -17.05 4.44
C LYS A 163 29.15 -18.06 4.31
N ARG A 164 30.35 -17.74 4.81
CA ARG A 164 31.48 -18.68 4.76
C ARG A 164 31.25 -19.88 5.69
N ILE A 165 30.60 -19.64 6.82
CA ILE A 165 30.25 -20.68 7.80
C ILE A 165 29.09 -21.55 7.28
N LEU A 166 28.04 -20.92 6.76
CA LEU A 166 26.91 -21.59 6.14
C LEU A 166 27.29 -21.98 4.71
N LYS A 167 27.89 -23.16 4.52
CA LYS A 167 28.22 -23.78 3.22
C LYS A 167 26.98 -24.06 2.34
N LYS A 168 26.12 -23.08 2.09
CA LYS A 168 24.93 -23.20 1.22
C LYS A 168 25.25 -22.65 -0.17
N LYS A 169 24.91 -23.44 -1.20
CA LYS A 169 24.97 -23.10 -2.63
C LYS A 169 23.96 -22.02 -3.08
N ASP A 170 23.35 -21.29 -2.15
CA ASP A 170 22.43 -20.20 -2.49
C ASP A 170 23.20 -18.88 -2.59
N TYR A 171 23.47 -18.46 -3.83
CA TYR A 171 24.21 -17.24 -4.19
C TYR A 171 23.51 -15.92 -3.80
N THR A 172 22.44 -15.95 -3.00
CA THR A 172 21.74 -14.74 -2.60
C THR A 172 22.28 -14.22 -1.26
N ASN A 173 22.58 -12.93 -1.20
CA ASN A 173 22.99 -12.25 0.04
C ASN A 173 21.82 -12.04 1.03
N LEU A 174 20.74 -12.81 0.89
CA LEU A 174 19.48 -12.62 1.57
C LEU A 174 19.18 -13.79 2.50
N ASP A 175 18.63 -13.47 3.67
CA ASP A 175 18.08 -14.46 4.58
C ASP A 175 16.65 -14.79 4.14
N LEU A 176 16.49 -15.93 3.46
CA LEU A 176 15.21 -16.37 2.90
C LEU A 176 14.19 -16.80 3.97
N ALA A 177 14.59 -16.95 5.24
CA ALA A 177 13.63 -17.24 6.31
C ALA A 177 12.70 -16.04 6.56
N VAL A 178 13.23 -14.82 6.42
CA VAL A 178 12.55 -13.57 6.78
C VAL A 178 12.45 -12.55 5.63
N SER A 179 13.20 -12.76 4.53
CA SER A 179 13.05 -11.96 3.30
C SER A 179 11.84 -12.41 2.50
N GLY A 180 11.19 -11.48 1.80
CA GLY A 180 10.04 -11.81 0.97
C GLY A 180 9.40 -10.62 0.30
N ARG A 181 8.41 -10.91 -0.54
CA ARG A 181 7.55 -9.92 -1.19
C ARG A 181 6.10 -10.26 -0.87
N TYR A 182 5.38 -9.29 -0.35
CA TYR A 182 4.04 -9.51 0.18
C TYR A 182 3.10 -8.41 -0.27
N ASN A 183 1.90 -8.79 -0.65
CA ASN A 183 0.79 -7.86 -0.78
C ASN A 183 0.34 -7.43 0.62
N ILE A 184 0.13 -6.13 0.81
CA ILE A 184 -0.50 -5.58 2.00
C ILE A 184 -2.00 -5.74 1.80
N LEU A 185 -2.63 -6.58 2.60
CA LEU A 185 -4.04 -6.98 2.45
C LEU A 185 -4.96 -6.32 3.48
N HIS A 186 -4.40 -5.86 4.59
CA HIS A 186 -5.10 -5.05 5.58
C HIS A 186 -4.07 -4.21 6.37
N ALA A 187 -4.43 -3.00 6.79
CA ALA A 187 -3.54 -2.16 7.60
C ALA A 187 -4.34 -1.17 8.46
N GLU A 188 -4.00 -1.11 9.74
CA GLU A 188 -4.43 -0.11 10.72
C GLU A 188 -3.23 0.72 11.20
N ASN A 189 -3.44 1.59 12.20
CA ASN A 189 -2.41 2.52 12.66
C ASN A 189 -1.24 1.86 13.41
N ASP A 190 -1.46 0.66 13.95
CA ASP A 190 -0.57 -0.09 14.83
C ASP A 190 -0.29 -1.52 14.35
N CYS A 191 -0.93 -1.96 13.25
CA CYS A 191 -0.77 -3.30 12.71
C CYS A 191 -1.10 -3.40 11.22
N PHE A 192 -0.62 -4.46 10.58
CA PHE A 192 -0.96 -4.78 9.20
C PHE A 192 -0.83 -6.27 8.91
N VAL A 193 -1.63 -6.75 7.97
CA VAL A 193 -1.59 -8.12 7.45
C VAL A 193 -1.00 -8.09 6.06
N VAL A 194 0.04 -8.89 5.86
CA VAL A 194 0.67 -9.09 4.55
C VAL A 194 0.66 -10.56 4.16
N ALA A 195 0.62 -10.83 2.86
CA ALA A 195 0.71 -12.19 2.38
C ALA A 195 1.40 -12.30 1.02
N THR A 196 2.06 -13.42 0.77
CA THR A 196 2.56 -13.75 -0.57
C THR A 196 1.37 -13.99 -1.50
N MET A 197 1.51 -13.66 -2.78
CA MET A 197 0.48 -14.02 -3.75
C MET A 197 0.28 -15.53 -3.70
N GLN A 198 -0.95 -15.98 -3.41
CA GLN A 198 -1.36 -17.34 -3.71
C GLN A 198 -1.27 -17.48 -5.23
N GLN A 199 -0.19 -18.07 -5.72
CA GLN A 199 -0.23 -18.62 -7.07
C GLN A 199 -1.26 -19.75 -6.99
N TYR A 200 -2.48 -19.46 -7.46
CA TYR A 200 -3.54 -20.45 -7.68
C TYR A 200 -2.93 -21.77 -8.17
N ASN A 201 -2.88 -22.78 -7.31
CA ASN A 201 -2.53 -24.17 -7.63
C ASN A 201 -1.42 -24.37 -8.70
N VAL A 202 -0.37 -23.56 -8.70
CA VAL A 202 0.82 -23.88 -9.49
C VAL A 202 1.67 -24.76 -8.57
N PRO A 203 1.88 -26.06 -8.90
CA PRO A 203 2.89 -26.85 -8.20
C PRO A 203 4.18 -26.03 -8.19
N PRO A 204 4.97 -26.03 -7.11
CA PRO A 204 6.22 -25.28 -7.09
C PRO A 204 7.14 -25.83 -8.20
N LYS A 205 7.00 -25.29 -9.41
CA LYS A 205 7.97 -25.48 -10.47
C LYS A 205 9.22 -24.83 -9.90
N ARG A 206 10.26 -25.66 -9.76
CA ARG A 206 11.54 -25.36 -9.12
C ARG A 206 12.26 -24.09 -9.60
N ASN A 207 11.71 -23.34 -10.55
CA ASN A 207 12.29 -22.14 -11.13
C ASN A 207 11.19 -21.11 -11.46
N ILE A 208 10.89 -20.15 -10.57
CA ILE A 208 10.28 -18.88 -10.99
C ILE A 208 10.98 -17.70 -10.29
N THR A 209 12.04 -17.23 -10.95
CA THR A 209 12.59 -15.89 -10.85
C THR A 209 11.89 -14.97 -11.85
N ALA A 210 11.13 -13.98 -11.36
CA ALA A 210 10.95 -12.69 -12.06
C ALA A 210 11.30 -11.48 -11.15
N LEU A 211 11.61 -11.77 -9.89
CA LEU A 211 12.32 -10.95 -8.88
C LEU A 211 12.57 -11.80 -7.60
N GLY A 212 12.13 -13.07 -7.58
CA GLY A 212 12.89 -14.24 -7.10
C GLY A 212 12.99 -14.48 -5.60
N ILE A 213 12.45 -13.62 -4.74
CA ILE A 213 12.51 -13.80 -3.29
C ILE A 213 11.20 -14.43 -2.82
N SER A 214 11.03 -15.75 -3.01
CA SER A 214 10.01 -16.51 -2.28
C SER A 214 10.59 -16.94 -0.94
N GLY A 215 10.26 -16.19 0.12
CA GLY A 215 10.58 -16.59 1.49
C GLY A 215 9.68 -17.72 1.98
N ASN A 216 10.00 -18.28 3.16
CA ASN A 216 9.20 -19.33 3.80
C ASN A 216 7.79 -18.82 4.22
N SER A 217 7.71 -17.55 4.64
CA SER A 217 6.49 -16.90 5.11
C SER A 217 5.44 -16.76 4.01
N GLN A 218 4.19 -17.12 4.31
CA GLN A 218 3.07 -16.99 3.37
C GLN A 218 2.08 -15.91 3.77
N CYS A 219 1.70 -15.80 5.04
CA CYS A 219 0.75 -14.80 5.53
C CYS A 219 1.17 -14.37 6.93
N LEU A 220 1.34 -13.08 7.19
CA LEU A 220 1.90 -12.55 8.43
C LEU A 220 1.07 -11.40 8.97
N LEU A 221 0.79 -11.40 10.27
CA LEU A 221 0.32 -10.26 11.04
C LEU A 221 1.51 -9.56 11.69
N TRP A 222 1.82 -8.36 11.21
CA TRP A 222 2.75 -7.46 11.87
C TRP A 222 1.99 -6.49 12.76
N ARG A 223 2.52 -6.23 13.95
CA ARG A 223 1.99 -5.20 14.85
C ARG A 223 3.07 -4.54 15.66
N ARG A 224 2.76 -3.38 16.22
CA ARG A 224 3.52 -2.77 17.31
C ARG A 224 3.66 -3.77 18.47
N ALA A 225 4.82 -3.79 19.10
CA ALA A 225 5.08 -4.70 20.22
C ALA A 225 4.28 -4.32 21.47
N ALA A 226 4.14 -3.01 21.71
CA ALA A 226 3.27 -2.43 22.74
C ALA A 226 1.83 -2.30 22.25
N GLY A 227 0.88 -2.40 23.17
CA GLY A 227 -0.55 -2.17 22.92
C GLY A 227 -1.45 -3.24 23.55
N THR A 228 -2.74 -2.94 23.64
CA THR A 228 -3.77 -3.82 24.23
C THR A 228 -4.34 -4.81 23.21
N VAL A 229 -5.17 -5.76 23.66
CA VAL A 229 -5.85 -6.70 22.75
C VAL A 229 -6.88 -5.96 21.91
N GLU A 230 -7.55 -4.98 22.50
CA GLU A 230 -8.59 -4.16 21.89
C GLU A 230 -8.04 -3.32 20.73
N GLU A 231 -6.88 -2.69 20.93
CA GLU A 231 -6.17 -1.95 19.87
C GLU A 231 -5.88 -2.86 18.67
N HIS A 232 -5.48 -4.11 18.92
CA HIS A 232 -5.10 -5.05 17.87
C HIS A 232 -6.27 -5.88 17.29
N LYS A 233 -7.50 -5.73 17.81
CA LYS A 233 -8.64 -6.61 17.48
C LYS A 233 -8.96 -6.62 15.99
N ALA A 234 -8.90 -5.47 15.32
CA ALA A 234 -9.19 -5.33 13.89
C ALA A 234 -8.22 -6.17 13.03
N CYS A 235 -6.91 -6.06 13.28
CA CYS A 235 -5.93 -6.83 12.52
C CYS A 235 -5.93 -8.32 12.86
N ILE A 236 -6.22 -8.70 14.10
CA ILE A 236 -6.38 -10.12 14.49
C ILE A 236 -7.55 -10.74 13.72
N SER A 237 -8.68 -10.04 13.65
CA SER A 237 -9.85 -10.46 12.86
C SER A 237 -9.52 -10.54 11.36
N ALA A 238 -8.83 -9.53 10.82
CA ALA A 238 -8.40 -9.53 9.42
C ALA A 238 -7.44 -10.68 9.11
N PHE A 239 -6.45 -10.94 9.98
CA PHE A 239 -5.52 -12.05 9.84
C PHE A 239 -6.27 -13.39 9.79
N THR A 240 -7.17 -13.63 10.74
CA THR A 240 -7.97 -14.86 10.80
C THR A 240 -8.79 -15.05 9.52
N LYS A 241 -9.42 -13.99 9.01
CA LYS A 241 -10.24 -14.04 7.79
C LYS A 241 -9.41 -14.27 6.52
N ILE A 242 -8.28 -13.58 6.39
CA ILE A 242 -7.44 -13.57 5.18
C ILE A 242 -6.55 -14.82 5.15
N CYS A 243 -5.85 -15.09 6.25
CA CYS A 243 -4.79 -16.09 6.30
C CYS A 243 -5.30 -17.53 6.43
N ARG A 244 -6.58 -17.76 6.79
CA ARG A 244 -7.18 -19.12 6.87
C ARG A 244 -7.10 -19.93 5.57
N THR A 245 -6.93 -19.27 4.42
CA THR A 245 -6.85 -19.92 3.11
C THR A 245 -5.44 -20.44 2.80
N TYR A 246 -4.43 -20.02 3.56
CA TYR A 246 -3.06 -20.47 3.41
C TYR A 246 -2.84 -21.77 4.18
N LYS A 247 -2.23 -22.76 3.53
CA LYS A 247 -1.87 -24.04 4.15
C LYS A 247 -0.42 -23.98 4.61
N GLY A 248 -0.16 -24.43 5.83
CA GLY A 248 1.20 -24.49 6.34
C GLY A 248 1.27 -24.65 7.85
N HIS A 249 2.32 -24.05 8.41
CA HIS A 249 2.63 -24.04 9.83
C HIS A 249 2.25 -22.70 10.43
N GLU A 250 1.31 -22.75 11.36
CA GLU A 250 0.92 -21.61 12.15
C GLU A 250 1.96 -21.36 13.25
N THR A 251 2.27 -20.10 13.47
CA THR A 251 3.06 -19.66 14.62
C THR A 251 2.44 -18.42 15.22
N MET A 252 2.48 -18.37 16.54
CA MET A 252 2.02 -17.25 17.34
C MET A 252 3.17 -16.80 18.23
N TYR A 253 3.34 -15.49 18.37
CA TYR A 253 4.26 -14.89 19.32
C TYR A 253 3.77 -15.20 20.74
N LYS A 254 4.64 -15.80 21.55
CA LYS A 254 4.41 -16.01 22.99
C LYS A 254 5.48 -15.29 23.78
N LYS A 255 5.08 -14.44 24.73
CA LYS A 255 6.00 -13.60 25.50
C LYS A 255 7.00 -14.46 26.26
N GLU A 256 6.55 -15.55 26.88
CA GLU A 256 7.42 -16.46 27.64
C GLU A 256 8.57 -17.04 26.81
N THR A 257 8.35 -17.29 25.51
CA THR A 257 9.33 -17.92 24.62
C THR A 257 10.17 -16.94 23.81
N CYS A 258 9.78 -15.66 23.80
CA CYS A 258 10.34 -14.65 22.92
C CYS A 258 10.99 -13.46 23.65
N ALA A 259 10.89 -13.41 24.99
CA ALA A 259 11.50 -12.42 25.85
C ALA A 259 13.03 -12.40 25.66
#